data_AF-A0A1Y5GP12-F1
#
_entry.id   AF-A0A1Y5GP12-F1
#
_cell.length_a   1.000
_cell.length_b   1.000
_cell.length_c   1.000
_cell.angle_alpha   90.00
_cell.angle_beta   90.00
_cell.angle_gamma   90.00
#
_symmetry.space_group_name_H-M   'P 1'
#
loop_
_entity.id
_entity.type
_entity.pdbx_description
1 polymer ?
#
loop_
_entity_poly.entity_id
_entity_poly.type
_entity_poly.pdbx_seq_one_letter_code
_entity_poly.pdbx_strand_id
1 'polypeptide(L)'
;MAYWLLKSEPSDYSIDDLQRDGITPWDGIRNFQARNFIRDQLTIGDQVYIYHSSCKQVGIAGVGEVASAAYADPAQFNESSKYFDDKADPDDPKWFVVDIK
;
A
#
# COMPACT_ATOMS: atom_id res chain seq x y z
N MET A 1 0.75 12.14 -13.61
CA MET A 1 -0.63 11.64 -13.57
C MET A 1 -0.70 10.32 -14.30
N ALA A 2 -0.30 9.28 -13.59
CA ALA A 2 -0.45 7.88 -13.96
C ALA A 2 -1.70 7.29 -13.27
N TYR A 3 -2.07 6.08 -13.68
CA TYR A 3 -3.15 5.32 -13.07
C TYR A 3 -2.62 3.98 -12.57
N TRP A 4 -3.06 3.59 -11.39
CA TRP A 4 -2.61 2.40 -10.70
C TRP A 4 -3.79 1.55 -10.25
N LEU A 5 -3.53 0.27 -9.95
CA LEU A 5 -4.49 -0.62 -9.31
C LEU A 5 -3.80 -1.25 -8.11
N LEU A 6 -4.34 -0.96 -6.91
CA LEU A 6 -3.86 -1.53 -5.66
C LEU A 6 -4.87 -2.54 -5.15
N LYS A 7 -4.36 -3.70 -4.71
CA LYS A 7 -5.19 -4.80 -4.21
C LYS A 7 -5.24 -4.75 -2.69
N SER A 8 -6.43 -4.99 -2.14
CA SER A 8 -6.63 -5.24 -0.71
C SER A 8 -7.67 -6.33 -0.51
N GLU A 9 -7.55 -7.10 0.56
CA GLU A 9 -8.61 -8.00 0.99
C GLU A 9 -9.59 -7.19 1.86
N PRO A 10 -10.89 -7.12 1.54
CA PRO A 10 -11.82 -6.27 2.27
C PRO A 10 -12.06 -6.72 3.72
N SER A 11 -11.66 -7.93 4.09
CA SER A 11 -11.63 -8.37 5.49
C SER A 11 -10.48 -7.79 6.30
N ASP A 12 -9.39 -7.38 5.62
CA ASP A 12 -8.23 -6.74 6.23
C ASP A 12 -8.36 -5.21 6.15
N TYR A 13 -8.66 -4.68 4.96
CA TYR A 13 -8.86 -3.24 4.73
C TYR A 13 -9.69 -2.97 3.48
N SER A 14 -10.91 -2.44 3.64
CA SER A 14 -11.85 -2.17 2.55
C SER A 14 -11.79 -0.73 2.03
N ILE A 15 -12.58 -0.42 1.00
CA ILE A 15 -12.74 0.96 0.52
C ILE A 15 -13.51 1.82 1.53
N ASP A 16 -14.44 1.22 2.27
CA ASP A 16 -15.21 1.91 3.30
C ASP A 16 -14.31 2.26 4.50
N ASP A 17 -13.32 1.42 4.80
CA ASP A 17 -12.27 1.74 5.79
C ASP A 17 -11.44 2.93 5.34
N LEU A 18 -11.01 2.97 4.06
CA LEU A 18 -10.33 4.13 3.50
C LEU A 18 -11.18 5.40 3.60
N GLN A 19 -12.47 5.32 3.26
CA GLN A 19 -13.37 6.46 3.35
C GLN A 19 -13.54 6.95 4.81
N ARG A 20 -13.59 6.03 5.77
CA ARG A 20 -13.68 6.34 7.20
C ARG A 20 -12.40 6.99 7.73
N ASP A 21 -11.25 6.42 7.39
CA ASP A 21 -9.95 6.82 7.94
C ASP A 21 -9.39 8.06 7.20
N GLY A 22 -9.84 8.29 5.96
CA GLY A 22 -9.53 9.45 5.13
C GLY A 22 -8.14 9.40 4.50
N ILE A 23 -7.14 8.82 5.18
CA ILE A 23 -5.81 8.55 4.64
C ILE A 23 -5.21 7.34 5.35
N THR A 24 -4.49 6.49 4.62
CA THR A 24 -3.85 5.31 5.19
C THR A 24 -2.53 4.99 4.50
N PRO A 25 -1.51 4.47 5.21
CA PRO A 25 -0.37 3.84 4.56
C PRO A 25 -0.80 2.57 3.82
N TRP A 26 -0.43 2.46 2.54
CA TRP A 26 -0.67 1.23 1.77
C TRP A 26 0.42 0.18 2.04
N ASP A 27 0.32 -0.44 3.21
CA ASP A 27 1.33 -1.32 3.79
C ASP A 27 1.29 -2.77 3.30
N GLY A 28 2.15 -3.61 3.88
CA GLY A 28 2.13 -5.07 3.66
C GLY A 28 2.70 -5.55 2.32
N ILE A 29 3.28 -4.65 1.52
CA ILE A 29 3.86 -4.97 0.22
C ILE A 29 5.18 -5.73 0.41
N ARG A 30 5.20 -7.03 0.10
CA ARG A 30 6.38 -7.91 0.17
C ARG A 30 6.75 -8.53 -1.18
N ASN A 31 6.35 -7.88 -2.27
CA ASN A 31 6.71 -8.25 -3.64
C ASN A 31 7.68 -7.22 -4.23
N PHE A 32 8.82 -7.68 -4.76
CA PHE A 32 9.87 -6.79 -5.28
C PHE A 32 9.41 -5.91 -6.45
N GLN A 33 8.58 -6.42 -7.36
CA GLN A 33 8.09 -5.63 -8.49
C GLN A 33 7.09 -4.57 -8.03
N ALA A 34 6.13 -4.97 -7.18
CA ALA A 34 5.16 -4.04 -6.59
C ALA A 34 5.89 -2.93 -5.82
N ARG A 35 6.88 -3.29 -4.99
CA ARG A 35 7.74 -2.32 -4.31
C ARG A 35 8.40 -1.35 -5.28
N ASN A 36 8.97 -1.83 -6.38
CA ASN A 36 9.61 -0.94 -7.35
C ASN A 36 8.60 0.04 -7.97
N PHE A 37 7.35 -0.37 -8.22
CA PHE A 37 6.31 0.58 -8.64
C PHE A 37 6.05 1.64 -7.57
N ILE A 38 5.86 1.24 -6.31
CA ILE A 38 5.65 2.18 -5.20
C ILE A 38 6.82 3.16 -5.06
N ARG A 39 8.05 2.64 -4.96
CA ARG A 39 9.26 3.42 -4.69
C ARG A 39 9.64 4.33 -5.85
N ASP A 40 9.56 3.83 -7.08
CA ASP A 40 10.18 4.49 -8.23
C ASP A 40 9.18 5.23 -9.12
N GLN A 41 7.88 4.91 -9.06
CA GLN A 41 6.91 5.36 -10.07
C GLN A 41 5.64 6.01 -9.52
N LEU A 42 5.14 5.60 -8.34
CA LEU A 42 3.97 6.25 -7.75
C LEU A 42 4.35 7.67 -7.30
N THR A 43 3.55 8.64 -7.73
CA THR A 43 3.75 10.06 -7.38
C THR A 43 2.49 10.65 -6.77
N ILE A 44 2.66 11.64 -5.90
CA ILE A 44 1.54 12.34 -5.25
C ILE A 44 0.57 12.85 -6.32
N GLY A 45 -0.72 12.60 -6.11
CA GLY A 45 -1.79 12.96 -7.03
C GLY A 45 -2.15 11.88 -8.05
N ASP A 46 -1.33 10.84 -8.25
CA ASP A 46 -1.68 9.73 -9.13
C ASP A 46 -2.95 9.01 -8.64
N GLN A 47 -3.78 8.58 -9.59
CA GLN A 47 -5.07 7.95 -9.30
C GLN A 47 -4.91 6.45 -9.12
N VAL A 48 -5.63 5.90 -8.15
CA VAL A 48 -5.56 4.50 -7.76
C VAL A 48 -6.94 3.87 -7.78
N TYR A 49 -7.10 2.76 -8.51
CA TYR A 49 -8.24 1.87 -8.32
C TYR A 49 -8.00 0.95 -7.13
N ILE A 50 -8.92 0.96 -6.17
CA ILE A 50 -8.90 0.03 -5.02
C ILE A 50 -9.64 -1.23 -5.42
N TYR A 51 -8.90 -2.33 -5.55
CA TYR A 51 -9.39 -3.62 -5.99
C TYR A 51 -9.54 -4.57 -4.81
N HIS A 52 -10.76 -5.01 -4.52
CA HIS A 52 -11.01 -6.05 -3.53
C HIS A 52 -10.65 -7.41 -4.11
N SER A 53 -9.66 -8.07 -3.50
CA SER A 53 -9.21 -9.42 -3.82
C SER A 53 -9.56 -10.43 -2.73
N SER A 54 -9.41 -11.72 -3.03
CA SER A 54 -9.60 -12.83 -2.06
C SER A 54 -10.94 -12.84 -1.31
N CYS A 55 -11.99 -12.23 -1.87
CA CYS A 55 -13.31 -12.13 -1.26
C CYS A 55 -14.40 -12.73 -2.17
N LYS A 56 -15.65 -12.74 -1.69
CA LYS A 56 -16.80 -13.23 -2.49
C LYS A 56 -17.12 -12.33 -3.68
N GLN A 57 -16.93 -11.02 -3.54
CA GLN A 57 -17.22 -10.02 -4.57
C GLN A 57 -15.94 -9.33 -5.00
N VAL A 58 -15.18 -10.01 -5.86
CA VAL A 58 -13.90 -9.52 -6.38
C VAL A 58 -14.14 -8.45 -7.45
N GLY A 59 -13.42 -7.33 -7.37
CA GLY A 59 -13.53 -6.26 -8.35
C GLY A 59 -13.00 -4.92 -7.86
N ILE A 60 -13.10 -3.89 -8.73
CA ILE A 60 -12.82 -2.50 -8.33
C ILE A 60 -13.95 -2.03 -7.43
N ALA A 61 -13.61 -1.67 -6.20
CA ALA A 61 -14.56 -1.20 -5.19
C ALA A 61 -14.65 0.33 -5.13
N GLY A 62 -13.59 1.03 -5.57
CA GLY A 62 -13.57 2.48 -5.60
C GLY A 62 -12.28 3.06 -6.18
N VAL A 63 -12.11 4.36 -6.00
CA VAL A 63 -10.93 5.13 -6.41
C VAL A 63 -10.35 5.85 -5.21
N GLY A 64 -9.04 6.05 -5.23
CA GLY A 64 -8.29 6.88 -4.29
C GLY A 64 -7.16 7.62 -5.01
N GLU A 65 -6.38 8.38 -4.26
CA GLU A 65 -5.26 9.19 -4.75
C GLU A 65 -4.02 8.96 -3.89
N VAL A 66 -2.85 8.90 -4.52
CA VAL A 66 -1.56 8.88 -3.80
C VAL A 66 -1.36 10.20 -3.05
N ALA A 67 -1.21 10.11 -1.74
CA ALA A 67 -1.17 11.26 -0.82
C ALA A 67 0.25 11.57 -0.29
N SER A 68 1.22 10.67 -0.46
CA SER A 68 2.61 10.87 -0.05
C SER A 68 3.62 10.45 -1.12
N ALA A 69 4.87 10.92 -0.99
CA ALA A 69 5.99 10.25 -1.63
C ALA A 69 6.22 8.89 -0.97
N ALA A 70 6.91 7.97 -1.65
CA ALA A 70 7.25 6.69 -1.07
C ALA A 70 8.21 6.84 0.12
N TYR A 71 7.96 6.08 1.18
CA TYR A 71 8.81 6.04 2.37
C TYR A 71 8.97 4.60 2.88
N ALA A 72 9.94 4.37 3.75
CA ALA A 72 10.23 3.05 4.29
C ALA A 72 9.02 2.51 5.07
N ASP A 73 8.60 1.29 4.77
CA ASP A 73 7.54 0.61 5.51
C ASP A 73 7.97 0.41 6.98
N PRO A 74 7.36 1.08 7.98
CA PRO A 74 7.77 0.92 9.37
C PRO A 74 7.53 -0.50 9.88
N ALA A 75 6.60 -1.25 9.28
CA ALA A 75 6.27 -2.62 9.67
C ALA A 75 7.41 -3.60 9.42
N GLN A 76 8.37 -3.28 8.55
CA GLN A 76 9.53 -4.14 8.28
C GLN A 76 10.51 -4.20 9.46
N PHE A 77 10.51 -3.19 10.33
CA PHE A 77 11.42 -3.08 11.49
C PHE A 77 10.78 -3.49 12.82
N ASN A 78 9.47 -3.75 12.82
CA ASN A 78 8.75 -4.10 14.05
C ASN A 78 8.62 -5.63 14.19
N GLU A 79 9.33 -6.23 15.14
CA GLU A 79 9.31 -7.68 15.41
C GLU A 79 7.91 -8.24 15.72
N SER A 80 6.98 -7.43 16.21
CA SER A 80 5.59 -7.87 16.47
C SER A 80 4.69 -7.81 15.23
N SER A 81 5.19 -7.26 14.12
CA SER A 81 4.44 -7.11 12.89
C SER A 81 4.38 -8.42 12.10
N LYS A 82 3.22 -8.71 11.48
CA LYS A 82 3.10 -9.78 10.47
C LYS A 82 4.02 -9.58 9.27
N TYR A 83 4.53 -8.36 9.09
CA TYR A 83 5.37 -7.97 7.96
C TYR A 83 6.82 -7.65 8.34
N PHE A 84 7.26 -8.06 9.53
CA PHE A 84 8.66 -7.97 9.96
C PHE A 84 9.60 -8.66 8.95
N ASP A 85 10.75 -8.05 8.69
CA ASP A 85 11.82 -8.63 7.87
C ASP A 85 13.12 -8.54 8.67
N ASP A 86 13.59 -9.67 9.19
CA ASP A 86 14.79 -9.80 10.04
C ASP A 86 16.08 -9.35 9.35
N LYS A 87 16.03 -9.16 8.03
CA LYS A 87 17.17 -8.72 7.23
C LYS A 87 16.97 -7.28 6.73
N ALA A 88 15.91 -6.58 7.10
CA ALA A 88 15.73 -5.18 6.74
C ALA A 88 16.66 -4.29 7.57
N ASP A 89 17.35 -3.38 6.89
CA ASP A 89 18.27 -2.43 7.49
C ASP A 89 17.60 -1.05 7.54
N PRO A 90 17.51 -0.37 8.70
CA PRO A 90 17.01 1.00 8.78
C PRO A 90 17.76 2.00 7.88
N ASP A 91 19.04 1.75 7.60
CA ASP A 91 19.86 2.61 6.74
C ASP A 91 19.71 2.27 5.24
N ASP A 92 19.25 1.06 4.90
CA ASP A 92 18.92 0.60 3.55
C ASP A 92 17.59 -0.19 3.53
N PRO A 93 16.44 0.52 3.67
CA PRO A 93 15.14 -0.10 3.82
C PRO A 93 14.77 -0.91 2.58
N LYS A 94 14.23 -2.12 2.80
CA LYS A 94 13.85 -3.02 1.71
C LYS A 94 12.47 -2.76 1.18
N TRP A 95 11.55 -2.37 2.04
CA TRP A 95 10.12 -2.25 1.75
C TRP A 95 9.67 -0.81 1.84
N PHE A 96 8.79 -0.41 0.93
CA PHE A 96 8.33 0.96 0.79
C PHE A 96 6.81 0.98 0.66
N VAL A 97 6.21 2.03 1.20
CA VAL A 97 4.78 2.32 1.15
C VAL A 97 4.55 3.75 0.68
N VAL A 98 3.32 4.04 0.29
CA VAL A 98 2.80 5.39 0.08
C VAL A 98 1.49 5.52 0.85
N ASP A 99 1.11 6.73 1.20
CA ASP A 99 -0.22 6.99 1.75
C ASP A 99 -1.24 7.12 0.62
N ILE A 100 -2.45 6.61 0.84
CA ILE A 100 -3.61 6.70 -0.07
C ILE A 100 -4.75 7.39 0.66
N LYS A 101 -5.47 8.28 -0.03
CA LYS A 101 -6.68 8.97 0.45
C LYS A 101 -7.84 8.83 -0.53
#